data_AF-X1M1P2-F1
#
_entry.id   AF-X1M1P2-F1
#
_cell.length_a   1.000
_cell.length_b   1.000
_cell.length_c   1.000
_cell.angle_alpha   90.00
_cell.angle_beta   90.00
_cell.angle_gamma   90.00
#
_symmetry.space_group_name_H-M   'P 1'
#
loop_
_entity.id
_entity.type
_entity.pdbx_description
1 polymer ?
#
loop_
_entity_poly.entity_id
_entity_poly.type
_entity_poly.pdbx_seq_one_letter_code
_entity_poly.pdbx_strand_id
1 'polypeptide(L)'
;MTLPGILSLWNKSEEFEDIVKTIKGNLVDKFWFSGLKTSARSFFISALREETNNSYLIITDTQENALQIYQDLTTFLDLFPDKSKNIFLFPSFDILPYEDITPDPQIIEQRINILKQLSLKNENRIKDKMILIADIKALLPKLVSPRTFQNISRELKIGDVLKKEDFLKTLLDQNYQSVEVVEKKGEFSTRGGIIDFFP
;
A
#
# COMPACT_ATOMS: atom_id res chain seq x y z
N MET A 1 17.60 -20.49 18.77
CA MET A 1 16.27 -19.93 19.07
C MET A 1 15.71 -19.41 17.77
N THR A 2 14.61 -19.98 17.25
CA THR A 2 14.02 -19.52 15.99
C THR A 2 13.24 -18.23 16.26
N LEU A 3 13.19 -17.28 15.30
CA LEU A 3 12.44 -16.01 15.49
C LEU A 3 10.97 -16.20 15.92
N PRO A 4 10.21 -17.22 15.46
CA PRO A 4 8.86 -17.50 15.98
C PRO A 4 8.83 -17.74 17.49
N GLY A 5 9.89 -18.36 18.04
CA GLY A 5 10.03 -18.59 19.47
C GLY A 5 10.31 -17.32 20.28
N ILE A 6 10.81 -16.26 19.64
CA ILE A 6 10.99 -14.94 20.29
C ILE A 6 9.65 -14.20 20.32
N LEU A 7 8.83 -14.31 19.27
CA LEU A 7 7.50 -13.67 19.23
C LEU A 7 6.59 -14.21 20.33
N SER A 8 6.66 -15.51 20.62
CA SER A 8 5.89 -16.12 21.71
C SER A 8 6.33 -15.70 23.12
N LEU A 9 7.51 -15.08 23.27
CA LEU A 9 7.95 -14.53 24.56
C LEU A 9 7.30 -13.20 24.89
N TRP A 10 6.88 -12.41 23.88
CA TRP A 10 6.23 -11.13 24.16
C TRP A 10 4.80 -11.27 24.66
N ASN A 11 4.10 -12.32 24.20
CA ASN A 11 2.81 -12.72 24.74
C ASN A 11 2.86 -13.19 26.20
N LYS A 12 4.04 -13.15 26.85
CA LYS A 12 4.22 -13.44 28.27
C LYS A 12 4.56 -12.18 29.10
N SER A 13 4.71 -11.02 28.46
CA SER A 13 4.91 -9.74 29.15
C SER A 13 3.55 -9.19 29.54
N GLU A 14 3.37 -8.95 30.84
CA GLU A 14 2.15 -8.33 31.39
C GLU A 14 1.91 -6.96 30.76
N GLU A 15 2.98 -6.18 30.52
CA GLU A 15 2.90 -4.87 29.90
C GLU A 15 2.36 -4.93 28.47
N PHE A 16 2.80 -5.92 27.69
CA PHE A 16 2.33 -6.10 26.32
C PHE A 16 0.85 -6.53 26.29
N GLU A 17 0.45 -7.45 27.17
CA GLU A 17 -0.95 -7.85 27.29
C GLU A 17 -1.85 -6.67 27.64
N ASP A 18 -1.43 -5.82 28.57
CA ASP A 18 -2.20 -4.65 28.97
C ASP A 18 -2.32 -3.63 27.84
N ILE A 19 -1.25 -3.42 27.05
CA ILE A 19 -1.31 -2.61 25.83
C ILE A 19 -2.32 -3.20 24.84
N VAL A 20 -2.27 -4.50 24.57
CA VAL A 20 -3.19 -5.18 23.64
C VAL A 20 -4.64 -5.08 24.13
N LYS A 21 -4.90 -5.30 25.43
CA LYS A 21 -6.23 -5.15 26.05
C LYS A 21 -6.75 -3.72 25.89
N THR A 22 -5.90 -2.73 26.15
CA THR A 22 -6.29 -1.32 26.05
C THR A 22 -6.61 -0.91 24.62
N ILE A 23 -5.82 -1.39 23.64
CA ILE A 23 -6.07 -1.15 22.21
C ILE A 23 -7.35 -1.88 21.75
N LYS A 24 -7.54 -3.15 22.11
CA LYS A 24 -8.77 -3.91 21.76
C LYS A 24 -10.03 -3.32 22.40
N GLY A 25 -9.90 -2.77 23.61
CA GLY A 25 -10.99 -2.12 24.33
C GLY A 25 -11.31 -0.70 23.88
N ASN A 26 -10.53 -0.12 22.95
CA ASN A 26 -10.60 1.30 22.56
C ASN A 26 -10.66 2.25 23.77
N LEU A 27 -9.90 1.94 24.82
CA LEU A 27 -9.98 2.67 26.09
C LEU A 27 -9.22 4.00 26.05
N VAL A 28 -8.27 4.14 25.11
CA VAL A 28 -7.38 5.30 24.99
C VAL A 28 -7.11 5.61 23.51
N ASP A 29 -7.13 6.89 23.15
CA ASP A 29 -6.90 7.35 21.77
C ASP A 29 -5.41 7.46 21.39
N LYS A 30 -4.52 7.62 22.38
CA LYS A 30 -3.09 7.88 22.16
C LYS A 30 -2.21 7.12 23.15
N PHE A 31 -1.18 6.47 22.61
CA PHE A 31 -0.14 5.80 23.39
C PHE A 31 1.23 6.39 23.07
N TRP A 32 2.08 6.42 24.08
CA TRP A 32 3.47 6.82 23.95
C TRP A 32 4.36 5.63 24.30
N PHE A 33 5.08 5.12 23.31
CA PHE A 33 6.04 4.05 23.49
C PHE A 33 7.46 4.62 23.41
N SER A 34 8.32 4.24 24.35
CA SER A 34 9.72 4.65 24.38
C SER A 34 10.63 3.45 24.61
N GLY A 35 11.91 3.58 24.29
CA GLY A 35 12.90 2.50 24.49
C GLY A 35 12.96 1.45 23.37
N LEU A 36 12.04 1.46 22.41
CA LEU A 36 12.09 0.58 21.23
C LEU A 36 13.09 1.13 20.20
N LYS A 37 14.26 0.49 20.09
CA LYS A 37 15.31 0.88 19.12
C LYS A 37 15.27 -0.02 17.89
N THR A 38 15.57 0.56 16.72
CA THR A 38 15.78 -0.17 15.45
C THR A 38 14.69 -1.23 15.20
N SER A 39 15.07 -2.49 15.00
CA SER A 39 14.19 -3.61 14.69
C SER A 39 13.29 -4.04 15.85
N ALA A 40 13.57 -3.62 17.09
CA ALA A 40 12.64 -3.85 18.20
C ALA A 40 11.29 -3.13 17.98
N ARG A 41 11.29 -2.01 17.23
CA ARG A 41 10.05 -1.32 16.81
C ARG A 41 9.26 -2.17 15.82
N SER A 42 9.93 -2.64 14.77
CA SER A 42 9.32 -3.50 13.75
C SER A 42 8.80 -4.80 14.38
N PHE A 43 9.57 -5.36 15.33
CA PHE A 43 9.17 -6.54 16.09
C PHE A 43 7.92 -6.26 16.93
N PHE A 44 7.84 -5.10 17.60
CA PHE A 44 6.67 -4.72 18.39
C PHE A 44 5.42 -4.59 17.52
N ILE A 45 5.57 -3.95 16.38
CA ILE A 45 4.50 -3.75 15.41
C ILE A 45 4.01 -5.10 14.85
N SER A 46 4.91 -6.04 14.56
CA SER A 46 4.50 -7.36 14.06
C SER A 46 3.69 -8.13 15.12
N ALA A 47 4.14 -8.16 16.38
CA ALA A 47 3.40 -8.76 17.48
C ALA A 47 2.03 -8.08 17.69
N LEU A 48 1.99 -6.74 17.67
CA LEU A 48 0.75 -5.99 17.82
C LEU A 48 -0.25 -6.28 16.69
N ARG A 49 0.22 -6.41 15.45
CA ARG A 49 -0.62 -6.76 14.29
C ARG A 49 -1.20 -8.17 14.39
N GLU A 50 -0.41 -9.10 14.93
CA GLU A 50 -0.85 -10.46 15.18
C GLU A 50 -1.99 -10.51 16.20
N GLU A 51 -1.85 -9.78 17.32
CA GLU A 51 -2.81 -9.82 18.42
C GLU A 51 -4.09 -9.00 18.17
N THR A 52 -3.98 -7.77 17.67
CA THR A 52 -5.15 -6.86 17.58
C THR A 52 -5.98 -7.08 16.33
N ASN A 53 -5.43 -7.77 15.33
CA ASN A 53 -6.12 -8.05 14.08
C ASN A 53 -6.51 -6.78 13.27
N ASN A 54 -5.80 -5.66 13.45
CA ASN A 54 -6.07 -4.36 12.80
C ASN A 54 -5.16 -4.06 11.60
N SER A 55 -5.57 -3.07 10.79
CA SER A 55 -4.74 -2.44 9.75
C SER A 55 -3.98 -1.24 10.33
N TYR A 56 -2.75 -1.00 9.84
CA TYR A 56 -1.87 0.06 10.35
C TYR A 56 -1.36 0.97 9.24
N LEU A 57 -1.29 2.26 9.54
CA LEU A 57 -0.47 3.23 8.82
C LEU A 57 0.72 3.57 9.71
N ILE A 58 1.92 3.25 9.25
CA ILE A 58 3.18 3.56 9.93
C ILE A 58 3.80 4.73 9.19
N ILE A 59 3.98 5.83 9.92
CA ILE A 59 4.56 7.07 9.38
C ILE A 59 5.97 7.23 9.95
N THR A 60 6.95 7.40 9.06
CA THR A 60 8.35 7.67 9.44
C THR A 60 8.77 9.08 9.03
N ASP A 61 9.89 9.53 9.58
CA ASP A 61 10.57 10.78 9.24
C ASP A 61 11.35 10.71 7.92
N THR A 62 11.93 9.55 7.60
CA THR A 62 12.73 9.33 6.38
C THR A 62 12.30 8.09 5.61
N GLN A 63 12.61 8.06 4.31
CA GLN A 63 12.40 6.91 3.43
C GLN A 63 13.27 5.71 3.83
N GLU A 64 14.48 5.95 4.35
CA GLU A 64 15.38 4.91 4.85
C GLU A 64 14.78 4.18 6.05
N ASN A 65 14.21 4.92 7.01
CA ASN A 65 13.52 4.35 8.15
C ASN A 65 12.25 3.58 7.72
N ALA A 66 11.51 4.08 6.73
CA ALA A 66 10.37 3.37 6.15
C ALA A 66 10.80 2.04 5.52
N LEU A 67 11.89 2.05 4.74
CA LEU A 67 12.43 0.88 4.07
C LEU A 67 12.94 -0.16 5.09
N GLN A 68 13.64 0.29 6.14
CA GLN A 68 14.11 -0.60 7.20
C GLN A 68 12.95 -1.29 7.91
N ILE A 69 11.90 -0.54 8.30
CA ILE A 69 10.71 -1.10 8.94
C ILE A 69 10.01 -2.08 7.99
N TYR A 70 9.92 -1.76 6.70
CA TYR A 70 9.32 -2.64 5.70
C TYR A 70 10.08 -3.98 5.58
N GLN A 71 11.41 -3.94 5.50
CA GLN A 71 12.26 -5.13 5.42
C GLN A 71 12.15 -5.99 6.69
N ASP A 72 12.21 -5.36 7.87
CA ASP A 72 12.07 -6.05 9.15
C ASP A 72 10.69 -6.70 9.29
N LEU A 73 9.61 -5.97 9.00
CA LEU A 73 8.25 -6.50 9.10
C LEU A 73 8.00 -7.63 8.11
N THR A 74 8.52 -7.51 6.89
CA THR A 74 8.46 -8.60 5.90
C THR A 74 9.16 -9.83 6.45
N THR A 75 10.38 -9.68 6.97
CA THR A 75 11.15 -10.77 7.58
C THR A 75 10.41 -11.42 8.76
N PHE A 76 9.80 -10.62 9.64
CA PHE A 76 9.11 -11.13 10.83
C PHE A 76 7.76 -11.78 10.51
N LEU A 77 7.05 -11.27 9.51
CA LEU A 77 5.74 -11.81 9.12
C LEU A 77 5.86 -13.01 8.17
N ASP A 78 6.97 -13.14 7.43
CA ASP A 78 7.31 -14.31 6.61
C ASP A 78 7.41 -15.61 7.43
N LEU A 79 7.59 -15.47 8.74
CA LEU A 79 7.58 -16.58 9.69
C LEU A 79 6.20 -17.20 9.93
N PHE A 80 5.14 -16.54 9.45
CA PHE A 80 3.76 -16.99 9.56
C PHE A 80 3.20 -17.34 8.17
N PRO A 81 3.49 -18.55 7.65
CA PRO A 81 3.19 -18.94 6.27
C PRO A 81 1.69 -18.90 5.92
N ASP A 82 0.80 -18.96 6.92
CA ASP A 82 -0.65 -18.99 6.73
C ASP A 82 -1.31 -17.59 6.69
N LYS A 83 -0.53 -16.50 6.71
CA LYS A 83 -1.07 -15.13 6.77
C LYS A 83 -0.75 -14.30 5.55
N SER A 84 -1.75 -13.55 5.06
CA SER A 84 -1.59 -12.63 3.94
C SER A 84 -0.55 -11.55 4.24
N LYS A 85 0.48 -11.48 3.37
CA LYS A 85 1.55 -10.48 3.37
C LYS A 85 1.06 -9.18 2.75
N ASN A 86 0.07 -8.56 3.38
CA ASN A 86 -0.43 -7.25 2.95
C ASN A 86 0.39 -6.14 3.60
N ILE A 87 1.67 -6.07 3.26
CA ILE A 87 2.59 -5.02 3.70
C ILE A 87 2.95 -4.21 2.46
N PHE A 88 2.77 -2.90 2.53
CA PHE A 88 3.03 -1.98 1.43
C PHE A 88 3.96 -0.87 1.88
N LEU A 89 5.01 -0.61 1.10
CA LEU A 89 5.83 0.58 1.22
C LEU A 89 5.32 1.62 0.22
N PHE A 90 4.73 2.70 0.70
CA PHE A 90 4.21 3.78 -0.13
C PHE A 90 5.33 4.77 -0.46
N PRO A 91 5.80 4.83 -1.71
CA PRO A 91 6.99 5.60 -2.03
C PRO A 91 6.69 7.10 -2.10
N SER A 92 7.64 7.91 -1.64
CA SER A 92 7.69 9.34 -1.93
C SER A 92 7.96 9.59 -3.41
N PHE A 93 7.55 10.76 -3.90
CA PHE A 93 8.01 11.24 -5.20
C PHE A 93 9.52 11.52 -5.14
N ASP A 94 10.21 11.27 -6.25
CA ASP A 94 11.63 11.52 -6.49
C ASP A 94 11.93 13.00 -6.82
N ILE A 95 10.89 13.82 -6.93
CA ILE A 95 10.96 15.25 -7.23
C ILE A 95 10.55 16.09 -6.01
N LEU A 96 11.08 17.31 -5.93
CA LEU A 96 10.63 18.27 -4.92
C LEU A 96 9.29 18.89 -5.34
N PRO A 97 8.49 19.35 -4.35
CA PRO A 97 7.30 20.14 -4.64
C PRO A 97 7.66 21.35 -5.52
N TYR A 98 6.83 21.62 -6.53
CA TYR A 98 6.96 22.77 -7.45
C TYR A 98 8.12 22.70 -8.45
N GLU A 99 8.78 21.54 -8.60
CA GLU A 99 9.67 21.31 -9.73
C GLU A 99 8.86 20.96 -10.99
N ASP A 100 9.25 21.54 -12.13
CA ASP A 100 8.64 21.28 -13.44
C ASP A 100 9.28 20.04 -14.09
N ILE A 101 9.26 18.93 -13.35
CA ILE A 101 9.83 17.65 -13.75
C ILE A 101 8.77 16.57 -13.50
N THR A 102 8.60 15.67 -14.45
CA THR A 102 7.71 14.51 -14.28
C THR A 102 8.36 13.50 -13.33
N PRO A 103 7.65 13.03 -12.28
CA PRO A 103 8.17 11.97 -11.42
C PRO A 103 8.46 10.68 -12.20
N ASP A 104 9.32 9.82 -11.64
CA ASP A 104 9.57 8.50 -12.22
C ASP A 104 8.25 7.73 -12.42
N PRO A 105 7.94 7.28 -13.67
CA PRO A 105 6.77 6.47 -13.95
C PRO A 105 6.63 5.23 -13.06
N GLN A 106 7.75 4.63 -12.62
CA GLN A 106 7.74 3.49 -11.70
C GLN A 106 7.20 3.86 -10.31
N ILE A 107 7.52 5.05 -9.81
CA ILE A 107 7.00 5.55 -8.53
C ILE A 107 5.50 5.82 -8.65
N ILE A 108 5.06 6.45 -9.75
CA ILE A 108 3.65 6.71 -10.02
C ILE A 108 2.87 5.39 -10.06
N GLU A 109 3.40 4.40 -10.77
CA GLU A 109 2.80 3.08 -10.89
C GLU A 109 2.69 2.37 -9.54
N GLN A 110 3.77 2.33 -8.75
CA GLN A 110 3.76 1.73 -7.41
C GLN A 110 2.69 2.38 -6.52
N ARG A 111 2.58 3.71 -6.55
CA ARG A 111 1.54 4.45 -5.81
C ARG A 111 0.15 4.07 -6.28
N ILE A 112 -0.11 4.04 -7.59
CA ILE A 112 -1.42 3.66 -8.15
C ILE A 112 -1.78 2.23 -7.76
N ASN A 113 -0.83 1.28 -7.83
CA ASN A 113 -1.04 -0.11 -7.45
C ASN A 113 -1.41 -0.25 -5.98
N ILE A 114 -0.71 0.45 -5.08
CA ILE A 114 -1.02 0.46 -3.65
C ILE A 114 -2.40 1.11 -3.41
N LEU A 115 -2.69 2.26 -4.02
CA LEU A 115 -3.99 2.92 -3.90
C LEU A 115 -5.12 2.06 -4.43
N LYS A 116 -4.90 1.29 -5.50
CA LYS A 116 -5.85 0.30 -6.00
C LYS A 116 -6.12 -0.78 -4.95
N GLN A 117 -5.09 -1.35 -4.32
CA GLN A 117 -5.29 -2.33 -3.25
C GLN A 117 -6.04 -1.74 -2.04
N LEU A 118 -5.75 -0.49 -1.67
CA LEU A 118 -6.43 0.22 -0.57
C LEU A 118 -7.86 0.62 -0.91
N SER A 119 -8.11 0.94 -2.18
CA SER A 119 -9.41 1.43 -2.67
C SER A 119 -10.36 0.29 -3.03
N LEU A 120 -9.86 -0.90 -3.38
CA LEU A 120 -10.69 -2.08 -3.58
C LEU A 120 -11.32 -2.49 -2.25
N LYS A 121 -12.49 -1.92 -1.96
CA LYS A 121 -13.47 -2.42 -0.99
C LYS A 121 -14.02 -3.74 -1.52
N ASN A 122 -13.19 -4.78 -1.57
CA ASN A 122 -13.72 -6.11 -1.70
C ASN A 122 -14.50 -6.36 -0.41
N GLU A 123 -15.81 -6.49 -0.54
CA GLU A 123 -16.74 -6.88 0.53
C GLU A 123 -16.30 -8.20 1.21
N ASN A 124 -15.43 -8.98 0.55
CA ASN A 124 -14.78 -10.18 1.06
C ASN A 124 -13.32 -10.03 1.55
N ARG A 125 -12.64 -8.87 1.35
CA ARG A 125 -11.26 -8.61 1.82
C ARG A 125 -11.15 -7.79 3.10
N ILE A 126 -12.26 -7.47 3.76
CA ILE A 126 -12.24 -6.99 5.15
C ILE A 126 -11.50 -8.00 6.07
N LYS A 127 -11.28 -9.24 5.60
CA LYS A 127 -10.45 -10.27 6.25
C LYS A 127 -8.93 -10.06 6.14
N ASP A 128 -8.41 -9.35 5.15
CA ASP A 128 -6.95 -9.25 4.93
C ASP A 128 -6.38 -7.90 5.37
N LYS A 129 -6.01 -7.80 6.65
CA LYS A 129 -5.43 -6.62 7.29
C LYS A 129 -4.18 -6.14 6.56
N MET A 130 -4.04 -4.82 6.45
CA MET A 130 -2.93 -4.20 5.71
C MET A 130 -2.02 -3.40 6.64
N ILE A 131 -0.72 -3.42 6.36
CA ILE A 131 0.25 -2.50 6.92
C ILE A 131 0.72 -1.60 5.77
N LEU A 132 0.47 -0.31 5.87
CA LEU A 132 1.00 0.71 4.97
C LEU A 132 2.13 1.45 5.68
N ILE A 133 3.31 1.48 5.10
CA ILE A 133 4.48 2.19 5.62
C ILE A 133 4.79 3.31 4.65
N ALA A 134 4.95 4.52 5.18
CA ALA A 134 5.26 5.70 4.38
C ALA A 134 6.12 6.64 5.21
N ASP A 135 7.03 7.35 4.56
CA ASP A 135 7.61 8.53 5.18
C ASP A 135 6.61 9.70 5.08
N ILE A 136 6.79 10.72 5.91
CA ILE A 136 5.88 11.87 5.94
C ILE A 136 5.73 12.55 4.57
N LYS A 137 6.80 12.62 3.77
CA LYS A 137 6.75 13.30 2.47
C LYS A 137 5.84 12.57 1.48
N ALA A 138 5.76 11.25 1.54
CA ALA A 138 4.91 10.46 0.65
C ALA A 138 3.41 10.73 0.83
N LEU A 139 3.02 11.18 2.03
CA LEU A 139 1.62 11.40 2.45
C LEU A 139 1.14 12.85 2.29
N LEU A 140 2.04 13.81 2.11
CA LEU A 140 1.69 15.23 1.95
C LEU A 140 0.91 15.54 0.66
N PRO A 141 1.24 14.94 -0.50
CA PRO A 141 0.50 15.21 -1.73
C PRO A 141 -0.97 14.85 -1.60
N LYS A 142 -1.86 15.77 -2.00
CA LYS A 142 -3.29 15.50 -2.03
C LYS A 142 -3.59 14.43 -3.08
N LEU A 143 -4.36 13.44 -2.68
CA LEU A 143 -4.84 12.38 -3.55
C LEU A 143 -6.30 12.64 -3.94
N VAL A 144 -6.72 12.06 -5.07
CA VAL A 144 -8.13 11.98 -5.42
C VAL A 144 -8.90 11.20 -4.34
N SER A 145 -10.18 11.52 -4.16
CA SER A 145 -11.00 10.77 -3.20
C SER A 145 -11.07 9.29 -3.58
N PRO A 146 -11.15 8.35 -2.62
CA PRO A 146 -11.28 6.92 -2.93
C PRO A 146 -12.47 6.63 -3.86
N ARG A 147 -13.59 7.33 -3.69
CA ARG A 147 -14.78 7.22 -4.55
C ARG A 147 -14.47 7.66 -5.99
N THR A 148 -13.79 8.78 -6.16
CA THR A 148 -13.36 9.26 -7.48
C THR A 148 -12.42 8.25 -8.12
N PHE A 149 -11.44 7.75 -7.37
CA PHE A 149 -10.47 6.74 -7.85
C PHE A 149 -11.17 5.45 -8.32
N GLN A 150 -12.15 4.95 -7.57
CA GLN A 150 -12.94 3.78 -7.96
C GLN A 150 -13.74 4.04 -9.24
N ASN A 151 -14.38 5.21 -9.34
CA ASN A 151 -15.22 5.55 -10.49
C ASN A 151 -14.43 5.67 -11.79
N ILE A 152 -13.17 6.13 -11.74
CA ILE A 152 -12.30 6.22 -12.91
C ILE A 152 -11.58 4.89 -13.20
N SER A 153 -11.46 4.00 -12.21
CA SER A 153 -10.88 2.68 -12.41
C SER A 153 -11.84 1.79 -13.20
N ARG A 154 -11.36 1.14 -14.26
CA ARG A 154 -12.15 0.14 -15.00
C ARG A 154 -11.48 -1.22 -14.92
N GLU A 155 -12.29 -2.22 -14.59
CA GLU A 155 -11.93 -3.63 -14.75
C GLU A 155 -12.50 -4.11 -16.08
N LEU A 156 -11.68 -4.76 -16.91
CA LEU A 156 -12.09 -5.34 -18.17
C LEU A 156 -12.03 -6.86 -18.07
N LYS A 157 -13.07 -7.53 -18.55
CA LYS A 157 -13.21 -8.99 -18.57
C LYS A 157 -13.56 -9.48 -19.96
N ILE A 158 -13.20 -10.73 -20.24
CA ILE A 158 -13.60 -11.39 -21.48
C ILE A 158 -15.13 -11.48 -21.50
N GLY A 159 -15.74 -10.99 -22.59
CA GLY A 159 -17.19 -10.93 -22.76
C GLY A 159 -17.81 -9.56 -22.48
N ASP A 160 -17.03 -8.59 -21.98
CA ASP A 160 -17.53 -7.22 -21.80
C ASP A 160 -17.87 -6.56 -23.14
N VAL A 161 -19.00 -5.84 -23.16
CA VAL A 161 -19.42 -5.02 -24.31
C VAL A 161 -18.91 -3.60 -24.11
N LEU A 162 -17.94 -3.21 -24.93
CA LEU A 162 -17.37 -1.86 -24.92
C LEU A 162 -17.54 -1.17 -26.26
N LYS A 163 -17.93 0.09 -26.23
CA LYS A 163 -17.88 0.96 -27.40
C LYS A 163 -16.46 1.50 -27.56
N LYS A 164 -15.85 1.22 -28.71
CA LYS A 164 -14.44 1.51 -28.99
C LYS A 164 -14.12 2.99 -28.72
N GLU A 165 -14.91 3.91 -29.27
CA GLU A 165 -14.68 5.35 -29.17
C GLU A 165 -14.74 5.85 -27.73
N ASP A 166 -15.67 5.31 -26.94
CA ASP A 166 -15.85 5.70 -25.54
C ASP A 166 -14.67 5.19 -24.68
N PHE A 167 -14.13 4.01 -24.99
CA PHE A 167 -12.94 3.48 -24.31
C PHE A 167 -11.68 4.27 -24.67
N LEU A 168 -11.47 4.62 -25.95
CA LEU A 168 -10.35 5.47 -26.36
C LEU A 168 -10.41 6.85 -25.71
N LYS A 169 -11.60 7.44 -25.62
CA LYS A 169 -11.79 8.69 -24.88
C LYS A 169 -11.42 8.53 -23.40
N THR A 170 -11.80 7.42 -22.78
CA THR A 170 -11.45 7.13 -21.38
C THR A 170 -9.93 7.04 -21.19
N LEU A 171 -9.20 6.40 -22.11
CA LEU A 171 -7.74 6.34 -22.06
C LEU A 171 -7.10 7.73 -22.15
N LEU A 172 -7.56 8.56 -23.09
CA LEU A 172 -7.09 9.95 -23.23
C LEU A 172 -7.41 10.80 -21.99
N ASP A 173 -8.62 10.69 -21.43
CA ASP A 173 -9.03 11.38 -20.21
C ASP A 173 -8.19 10.96 -18.99
N GLN A 174 -7.55 9.78 -19.04
CA GLN A 174 -6.62 9.26 -18.03
C GLN A 174 -5.14 9.57 -18.34
N ASN A 175 -4.88 10.45 -19.32
CA ASN A 175 -3.54 10.82 -19.79
C ASN A 175 -2.74 9.68 -20.43
N TYR A 176 -3.41 8.66 -20.98
CA TYR A 176 -2.70 7.72 -21.83
C TYR A 176 -2.30 8.40 -23.16
N GLN A 177 -1.13 8.04 -23.67
CA GLN A 177 -0.56 8.57 -24.89
C GLN A 177 -0.85 7.64 -26.08
N SER A 178 -1.37 8.22 -27.17
CA SER A 178 -1.57 7.49 -28.41
C SER A 178 -0.25 7.37 -29.18
N VAL A 179 0.19 6.15 -29.43
CA VAL A 179 1.46 5.82 -30.12
C VAL A 179 1.23 4.79 -31.23
N GLU A 180 2.18 4.63 -32.14
CA GLU A 180 2.12 3.61 -33.19
C GLU A 180 2.45 2.19 -32.66
N VAL A 181 3.37 2.13 -31.69
CA VAL A 181 3.84 0.92 -31.02
C VAL A 181 3.89 1.21 -29.53
N VAL A 182 3.23 0.37 -28.74
CA VAL A 182 3.16 0.48 -27.28
C VAL A 182 4.43 -0.11 -26.68
N GLU A 183 5.20 0.71 -25.97
CA GLU A 183 6.46 0.34 -25.33
C GLU A 183 6.43 0.57 -23.81
N LYS A 184 5.72 1.61 -23.35
CA LYS A 184 5.71 2.06 -21.95
C LYS A 184 4.33 2.08 -21.35
N LYS A 185 4.27 2.05 -20.01
CA LYS A 185 3.03 2.24 -19.25
C LYS A 185 2.43 3.61 -19.54
N GLY A 186 1.12 3.65 -19.64
CA GLY A 186 0.39 4.84 -20.05
C GLY A 186 0.37 5.05 -21.56
N GLU A 187 0.78 4.09 -22.39
CA GLU A 187 0.67 4.18 -23.85
C GLU A 187 -0.46 3.28 -24.38
N PHE A 188 -1.05 3.68 -25.51
CA PHE A 188 -1.98 2.85 -26.26
C PHE A 188 -1.85 3.05 -27.77
N SER A 189 -2.24 2.04 -28.54
CA SER A 189 -2.34 2.07 -30.01
C SER A 189 -3.65 1.45 -30.47
N THR A 190 -4.09 1.82 -31.68
CA THR A 190 -5.31 1.23 -32.26
C THR A 190 -5.06 0.77 -33.68
N ARG A 191 -5.49 -0.45 -33.99
CA ARG A 191 -5.31 -1.10 -35.30
C ARG A 191 -6.60 -1.78 -35.72
N GLY A 192 -7.39 -1.08 -36.55
CA GLY A 192 -8.72 -1.56 -36.93
C GLY A 192 -9.62 -1.74 -35.71
N GLY A 193 -10.03 -2.98 -35.41
CA GLY A 193 -10.84 -3.31 -34.23
C GLY A 193 -10.04 -3.58 -32.95
N ILE A 194 -8.71 -3.59 -33.00
CA ILE A 194 -7.84 -3.94 -31.88
C ILE A 194 -7.35 -2.67 -31.18
N ILE A 195 -7.29 -2.72 -29.85
CA ILE A 195 -6.70 -1.67 -29.00
C ILE A 195 -5.64 -2.35 -28.14
N ASP A 196 -4.39 -1.96 -28.34
CA ASP A 196 -3.26 -2.38 -27.49
C ASP A 196 -2.99 -1.25 -26.51
N PHE A 197 -2.87 -1.53 -25.21
CA PHE A 197 -2.56 -0.52 -24.19
C PHE A 197 -1.76 -1.13 -23.05
N PHE A 198 -0.96 -0.31 -22.37
CA PHE A 198 -0.14 -0.73 -21.24
C PHE A 198 -0.56 0.02 -19.97
N PRO A 199 -1.25 -0.66 -19.03
CA PRO A 199 -1.64 -0.11 -17.73
C PRO A 199 -0.47 0.25 -16.79
#